data_AF-A0A5N9HHT1-F1
#
_entry.id   AF-A0A5N9HHT1-F1
#
_cell.length_a   1.000
_cell.length_b   1.000
_cell.length_c   1.000
_cell.angle_alpha   90.00
_cell.angle_beta   90.00
_cell.angle_gamma   90.00
#
_symmetry.space_group_name_H-M   'P 1'
#
loop_
_entity.id
_entity.type
_entity.pdbx_description
1 polymer ?
#
loop_
_entity_poly.entity_id
_entity_poly.type
_entity_poly.pdbx_seq_one_letter_code
_entity_poly.pdbx_strand_id
1 'polypeptide(L)'
;SAIPWMSLIATQTNSIQIGSCILNSFSRSPAALAQEFASLDVLSNGRMIFGLGASGANVIEHFHGIDYQKPLRRMREYIDIFKILISGEKLFYDGEIYKLERGFRLEYDRPRNYIPIYIASLTPKSIKQSGEIADGIFPIHWPKEQFSSLRKGLQEGADLVDSNKSLTIAPQTRLVVLNGDDDESKWLQSKQLVHYYINRMGTFYWEALIRNGFEEEVQASREAWEARDVDKSINAITNEMIESMQVIGTIEEIRDKFIERSDLGADLQLIQMPAGDLEYTEKILKTLLN
;
A
#
# COMPACT_ATOMS: atom_id res chain seq x y z
N SER A 1 -2.71 8.10 13.89
CA SER A 1 -3.32 8.47 12.59
C SER A 1 -2.28 9.20 11.75
N ALA A 2 -2.24 8.98 10.43
CA ALA A 2 -1.30 9.67 9.52
C ALA A 2 -1.75 11.09 9.13
N ILE A 3 -3.03 11.42 9.32
CA ILE A 3 -3.64 12.68 8.86
C ILE A 3 -2.96 13.94 9.45
N PRO A 4 -2.68 14.03 10.77
CA PRO A 4 -1.99 15.21 11.32
C PRO A 4 -0.60 15.43 10.71
N TRP A 5 0.13 14.35 10.43
CA TRP A 5 1.43 14.41 9.78
C TRP A 5 1.32 14.92 8.33
N MET A 6 0.31 14.48 7.58
CA MET A 6 0.05 14.99 6.23
C MET A 6 -0.27 16.49 6.24
N SER A 7 -1.01 17.00 7.22
CA SER A 7 -1.25 18.45 7.38
C SER A 7 0.06 19.22 7.61
N LEU A 8 0.93 18.72 8.49
CA LEU A 8 2.23 19.33 8.73
C LEU A 8 3.05 19.36 7.43
N ILE A 9 3.21 18.21 6.76
CA ILE A 9 3.97 18.11 5.51
C ILE A 9 3.39 19.02 4.42
N ALA A 10 2.07 19.13 4.31
CA ALA A 10 1.40 20.00 3.33
C ALA A 10 1.81 21.46 3.49
N THR A 11 1.95 21.94 4.72
CA THR A 11 2.35 23.33 5.03
C THR A 11 3.85 23.57 4.95
N GLN A 12 4.67 22.52 4.97
CA GLN A 12 6.14 22.62 4.93
C GLN A 12 6.72 22.31 3.54
N THR A 13 5.89 21.97 2.55
CA THR A 13 6.34 21.57 1.21
C THR A 13 5.46 22.20 0.13
N ASN A 14 6.01 22.42 -1.06
CA ASN A 14 5.31 23.14 -2.13
C ASN A 14 5.00 22.31 -3.38
N SER A 15 5.71 21.19 -3.59
CA SER A 15 5.68 20.45 -4.87
C SER A 15 5.46 18.95 -4.70
N ILE A 16 6.03 18.34 -3.65
CA ILE A 16 5.95 16.89 -3.47
C ILE A 16 4.50 16.43 -3.25
N GLN A 17 4.10 15.33 -3.89
CA GLN A 17 2.80 14.72 -3.60
C GLN A 17 2.78 14.14 -2.18
N ILE A 18 1.62 14.19 -1.54
CA ILE A 18 1.44 13.73 -0.16
C ILE A 18 0.31 12.73 -0.14
N GLY A 19 0.49 11.59 0.51
CA GLY A 19 -0.57 10.61 0.56
C GLY A 19 -0.51 9.67 1.74
N SER A 20 -1.58 8.93 1.88
CA SER A 20 -1.65 7.79 2.80
C SER A 20 -1.23 6.51 2.07
N CYS A 21 -0.57 5.60 2.76
CA CYS A 21 -0.23 4.26 2.27
C CYS A 21 -0.21 3.28 3.46
N ILE A 22 -1.35 2.96 4.06
CA ILE A 22 -2.74 3.31 3.71
C ILE A 22 -3.50 3.79 4.96
N LEU A 23 -4.66 4.41 4.75
CA LEU A 23 -5.74 4.40 5.76
C LEU A 23 -6.64 3.17 5.55
N ASN A 24 -7.44 2.80 6.55
CA ASN A 24 -8.36 1.66 6.41
C ASN A 24 -9.83 2.09 6.30
N SER A 25 -10.61 1.34 5.53
CA SER A 25 -12.02 1.62 5.21
C SER A 25 -13.02 1.29 6.34
N PHE A 26 -12.55 0.85 7.50
CA PHE A 26 -13.38 0.47 8.65
C PHE A 26 -13.34 1.49 9.79
N SER A 27 -12.19 2.13 10.00
CA SER A 27 -11.93 3.01 11.15
C SER A 27 -12.62 4.37 11.08
N ARG A 28 -13.04 4.81 9.88
CA ARG A 28 -13.72 6.09 9.63
C ARG A 28 -14.76 5.89 8.54
N SER A 29 -15.79 6.72 8.54
CA SER A 29 -16.79 6.73 7.46
C SER A 29 -16.20 7.35 6.18
N PRO A 30 -16.71 7.00 4.99
CA PRO A 30 -16.28 7.61 3.74
C PRO A 30 -16.48 9.13 3.72
N ALA A 31 -17.55 9.62 4.33
CA ALA A 31 -17.80 11.06 4.46
C ALA A 31 -16.78 11.77 5.38
N ALA A 32 -16.29 11.12 6.43
CA ALA A 32 -15.26 11.68 7.30
C ALA A 32 -13.92 11.78 6.57
N LEU A 33 -13.47 10.70 5.90
CA LEU A 33 -12.24 10.75 5.11
C LEU A 33 -12.35 11.74 3.94
N ALA A 34 -13.50 11.87 3.29
CA ALA A 34 -13.68 12.85 2.22
C ALA A 34 -13.52 14.30 2.71
N GLN A 35 -14.05 14.64 3.91
CA GLN A 35 -13.85 15.96 4.52
C GLN A 35 -12.37 16.22 4.86
N GLU A 36 -11.71 15.23 5.45
CA GLU A 36 -10.28 15.32 5.81
C GLU A 36 -9.43 15.49 4.55
N PHE A 37 -9.66 14.70 3.50
CA PHE A 37 -8.92 14.80 2.24
C PHE A 37 -9.24 16.07 1.46
N ALA A 38 -10.48 16.55 1.43
CA ALA A 38 -10.81 17.83 0.83
C ALA A 38 -10.03 18.98 1.49
N SER A 39 -10.00 19.00 2.83
CA SER A 39 -9.25 20.01 3.59
C SER A 39 -7.75 19.92 3.34
N LEU A 40 -7.19 18.70 3.33
CA LEU A 40 -5.77 18.47 3.03
C LEU A 40 -5.41 18.86 1.59
N ASP A 41 -6.30 18.60 0.62
CA ASP A 41 -6.05 18.94 -0.78
C ASP A 41 -6.05 20.45 -0.98
N VAL A 42 -6.91 21.20 -0.27
CA VAL A 42 -6.84 22.66 -0.20
C VAL A 42 -5.52 23.12 0.42
N LEU A 43 -5.15 22.61 1.59
CA LEU A 43 -3.91 22.99 2.29
C LEU A 43 -2.66 22.72 1.47
N SER A 44 -2.69 21.66 0.66
CA SER A 44 -1.56 21.26 -0.18
C SER A 44 -1.63 21.80 -1.60
N ASN A 45 -2.68 22.54 -1.97
CA ASN A 45 -2.93 23.01 -3.33
C ASN A 45 -2.94 21.86 -4.36
N GLY A 46 -3.74 20.82 -4.12
CA GLY A 46 -4.00 19.75 -5.09
C GLY A 46 -2.97 18.62 -5.10
N ARG A 47 -2.18 18.43 -4.04
CA ARG A 47 -1.08 17.44 -4.00
C ARG A 47 -1.44 16.12 -3.32
N MET A 48 -2.69 15.93 -2.87
CA MET A 48 -3.05 14.73 -2.10
C MET A 48 -3.18 13.47 -2.96
N ILE A 49 -2.85 12.32 -2.35
CA ILE A 49 -3.12 10.97 -2.87
C ILE A 49 -3.82 10.17 -1.77
N PHE A 50 -4.95 9.56 -2.10
CA PHE A 50 -5.74 8.78 -1.17
C PHE A 50 -5.42 7.29 -1.28
N GLY A 51 -4.57 6.79 -0.38
CA GLY A 51 -4.32 5.36 -0.23
C GLY A 51 -5.25 4.71 0.78
N LEU A 52 -5.99 3.70 0.34
CA LEU A 52 -6.99 3.01 1.14
C LEU A 52 -6.79 1.49 1.11
N GLY A 53 -7.20 0.79 2.15
CA GLY A 53 -7.32 -0.67 2.09
C GLY A 53 -8.25 -1.21 3.17
N ALA A 54 -8.52 -2.51 3.10
CA ALA A 54 -9.45 -3.15 4.03
C ALA A 54 -8.82 -3.40 5.41
N SER A 55 -7.47 -3.43 5.51
CA SER A 55 -6.75 -4.03 6.63
C SER A 55 -7.08 -5.53 6.77
N GLY A 56 -6.81 -6.14 7.93
CA GLY A 56 -7.16 -7.51 8.25
C GLY A 56 -8.03 -7.60 9.51
N ALA A 57 -8.82 -8.67 9.63
CA ALA A 57 -9.75 -8.90 10.73
C ALA A 57 -9.09 -8.73 12.11
N ASN A 58 -7.86 -9.22 12.29
CA ASN A 58 -7.11 -9.05 13.54
C ASN A 58 -7.01 -7.59 13.98
N VAL A 59 -6.68 -6.67 13.06
CA VAL A 59 -6.59 -5.23 13.37
C VAL A 59 -7.98 -4.62 13.54
N ILE A 60 -8.91 -4.94 12.64
CA ILE A 60 -10.23 -4.30 12.66
C ILE A 60 -11.05 -4.72 13.90
N GLU A 61 -11.04 -5.99 14.26
CA GLU A 61 -11.84 -6.51 15.37
C GLU A 61 -11.15 -6.29 16.72
N HIS A 62 -9.83 -6.45 16.82
CA HIS A 62 -9.14 -6.42 18.12
C HIS A 62 -8.51 -5.06 18.47
N PHE A 63 -8.29 -4.19 17.50
CA PHE A 63 -7.79 -2.82 17.76
C PHE A 63 -8.88 -1.77 17.57
N HIS A 64 -9.69 -1.88 16.50
CA HIS A 64 -10.79 -0.92 16.27
C HIS A 64 -12.12 -1.33 16.91
N GLY A 65 -12.30 -2.60 17.30
CA GLY A 65 -13.53 -3.08 17.95
C GLY A 65 -14.74 -3.10 17.03
N ILE A 66 -14.54 -3.27 15.71
CA ILE A 66 -15.61 -3.25 14.70
C ILE A 66 -15.63 -4.60 13.96
N ASP A 67 -16.81 -5.08 13.59
CA ASP A 67 -16.94 -6.32 12.81
C ASP A 67 -16.29 -6.21 11.42
N TYR A 68 -15.43 -7.18 11.09
CA TYR A 68 -14.79 -7.25 9.78
C TYR A 68 -15.67 -7.99 8.77
N GLN A 69 -16.60 -7.26 8.13
CA GLN A 69 -17.56 -7.85 7.19
C GLN A 69 -17.52 -7.20 5.80
N LYS A 70 -17.66 -8.05 4.78
CA LYS A 70 -17.80 -7.69 3.36
C LYS A 70 -16.75 -6.67 2.86
N PRO A 71 -15.44 -6.90 3.07
CA PRO A 71 -14.39 -5.90 2.78
C PRO A 71 -14.37 -5.43 1.31
N LEU A 72 -14.62 -6.33 0.35
CA LEU A 72 -14.72 -5.96 -1.07
C LEU A 72 -15.91 -5.03 -1.35
N ARG A 73 -17.12 -5.37 -0.85
CA ARG A 73 -18.30 -4.51 -1.01
C ARG A 73 -18.08 -3.17 -0.32
N ARG A 74 -17.54 -3.18 0.90
CA ARG A 74 -17.22 -1.97 1.65
C ARG A 74 -16.28 -1.07 0.88
N MET A 75 -15.17 -1.61 0.35
CA MET A 75 -14.21 -0.83 -0.42
C MET A 75 -14.85 -0.15 -1.62
N ARG A 76 -15.71 -0.87 -2.34
CA ARG A 76 -16.47 -0.34 -3.48
C ARG A 76 -17.30 0.87 -3.09
N GLU A 77 -18.23 0.68 -2.16
CA GLU A 77 -19.14 1.73 -1.77
C GLU A 77 -18.42 2.91 -1.13
N TYR A 78 -17.33 2.64 -0.39
CA TYR A 78 -16.49 3.67 0.21
C TYR A 78 -15.90 4.61 -0.84
N ILE A 79 -15.31 4.03 -1.90
CA ILE A 79 -14.69 4.81 -2.97
C ILE A 79 -15.74 5.57 -3.78
N ASP A 80 -16.91 4.96 -4.06
CA ASP A 80 -17.99 5.65 -4.76
C ASP A 80 -18.45 6.90 -3.98
N ILE A 81 -18.72 6.75 -2.69
CA ILE A 81 -19.12 7.85 -1.81
C ILE A 81 -18.02 8.92 -1.72
N PHE A 82 -16.76 8.50 -1.58
CA PHE A 82 -15.62 9.41 -1.55
C PHE A 82 -15.55 10.24 -2.84
N LYS A 83 -15.66 9.60 -4.01
CA LYS A 83 -15.63 10.29 -5.31
C LYS A 83 -16.77 11.29 -5.46
N ILE A 84 -18.00 10.95 -5.08
CA ILE A 84 -19.16 11.86 -5.12
C ILE A 84 -18.92 13.10 -4.26
N LEU A 85 -18.38 12.92 -3.05
CA LEU A 85 -18.13 14.05 -2.15
C LEU A 85 -16.97 14.95 -2.63
N ILE A 86 -15.90 14.35 -3.15
CA ILE A 86 -14.74 15.07 -3.67
C ILE A 86 -15.08 15.84 -4.96
N SER A 87 -15.94 15.29 -5.83
CA SER A 87 -16.42 16.00 -7.03
C SER A 87 -17.24 17.24 -6.69
N GLY A 88 -17.81 17.29 -5.47
CA GLY A 88 -18.64 18.38 -4.98
C GLY A 88 -20.13 18.23 -5.28
N GLU A 89 -20.52 17.07 -5.76
CA GLU A 89 -21.92 16.70 -5.94
C GLU A 89 -22.62 16.48 -4.59
N LYS A 90 -23.96 16.45 -4.63
CA LYS A 90 -24.77 16.06 -3.48
C LYS A 90 -24.70 14.55 -3.30
N LEU A 91 -24.39 14.10 -2.10
CA LEU A 91 -24.31 12.69 -1.76
C LEU A 91 -25.70 12.07 -1.60
N PHE A 92 -26.06 11.29 -2.62
CA PHE A 92 -27.11 10.29 -2.57
C PHE A 92 -26.48 8.94 -2.86
N TYR A 93 -26.67 7.96 -1.97
CA TYR A 93 -26.10 6.64 -2.12
C TYR A 93 -27.02 5.59 -1.50
N ASP A 94 -27.46 4.60 -2.28
CA ASP A 94 -28.27 3.47 -1.81
C ASP A 94 -27.50 2.18 -2.10
N GLY A 95 -26.60 1.85 -1.19
CA GLY A 95 -25.75 0.66 -1.23
C GLY A 95 -26.21 -0.44 -0.28
N GLU A 96 -25.46 -1.53 -0.28
CA GLU A 96 -25.66 -2.65 0.63
C GLU A 96 -25.18 -2.32 2.05
N ILE A 97 -24.12 -1.52 2.18
CA ILE A 97 -23.52 -1.13 3.46
C ILE A 97 -23.92 0.29 3.85
N TYR A 98 -23.94 1.23 2.90
CA TYR A 98 -24.25 2.64 3.16
C TYR A 98 -25.55 3.06 2.50
N LYS A 99 -26.44 3.69 3.27
CA LYS A 99 -27.69 4.31 2.80
C LYS A 99 -27.73 5.77 3.23
N LEU A 100 -27.54 6.68 2.27
CA LEU A 100 -27.30 8.11 2.48
C LEU A 100 -28.23 8.90 1.55
N GLU A 101 -29.29 9.51 2.10
CA GLU A 101 -30.38 10.08 1.28
C GLU A 101 -30.57 11.60 1.46
N ARG A 102 -29.78 12.22 2.34
CA ARG A 102 -29.99 13.64 2.71
C ARG A 102 -29.38 14.64 1.72
N GLY A 103 -28.58 14.19 0.74
CA GLY A 103 -28.02 15.07 -0.28
C GLY A 103 -26.97 16.05 0.26
N PHE A 104 -26.26 15.70 1.33
CA PHE A 104 -25.16 16.51 1.84
C PHE A 104 -24.06 16.64 0.80
N ARG A 105 -23.42 17.81 0.72
CA ARG A 105 -22.25 18.06 -0.13
C ARG A 105 -21.16 18.72 0.70
N LEU A 106 -19.91 18.56 0.29
CA LEU A 106 -18.82 19.32 0.88
C LEU A 106 -18.84 20.77 0.33
N GLU A 107 -18.52 21.75 1.15
CA GLU A 107 -18.40 23.16 0.74
C GLU A 107 -16.98 23.66 1.03
N TYR A 108 -16.09 23.46 0.05
CA TYR A 108 -14.68 23.87 0.09
C TYR A 108 -14.31 24.56 -1.21
N ASP A 109 -13.31 25.44 -1.16
CA ASP A 109 -12.66 26.02 -2.34
C ASP A 109 -11.68 25.01 -2.93
N ARG A 110 -12.20 24.08 -3.74
CA ARG A 110 -11.45 22.90 -4.18
C ARG A 110 -10.44 23.27 -5.26
N PRO A 111 -9.15 22.91 -5.13
CA PRO A 111 -8.19 23.11 -6.22
C PRO A 111 -8.48 22.19 -7.42
N ARG A 112 -9.20 21.08 -7.20
CA ARG A 112 -9.61 20.09 -8.22
C ARG A 112 -10.81 19.29 -7.74
N ASN A 113 -11.52 18.64 -8.67
CA ASN A 113 -12.72 17.83 -8.43
C ASN A 113 -12.42 16.33 -8.27
N TYR A 114 -11.16 15.95 -8.11
CA TYR A 114 -10.72 14.56 -8.06
C TYR A 114 -9.38 14.45 -7.31
N ILE A 115 -9.24 13.39 -6.52
CA ILE A 115 -8.00 13.03 -5.80
C ILE A 115 -7.61 11.62 -6.25
N PRO A 116 -6.37 11.37 -6.70
CA PRO A 116 -5.89 10.04 -7.08
C PRO A 116 -6.05 9.04 -5.94
N ILE A 117 -6.59 7.87 -6.26
CA ILE A 117 -6.93 6.81 -5.32
C ILE A 117 -6.06 5.59 -5.61
N TYR A 118 -5.43 5.07 -4.57
CA TYR A 118 -4.65 3.85 -4.63
C TYR A 118 -5.17 2.87 -3.60
N ILE A 119 -5.25 1.58 -3.96
CA ILE A 119 -5.76 0.54 -3.05
C ILE A 119 -4.64 -0.43 -2.70
N ALA A 120 -4.51 -0.80 -1.42
CA ALA A 120 -3.70 -1.95 -1.04
C ALA A 120 -4.54 -3.24 -1.17
N SER A 121 -4.12 -4.13 -2.07
CA SER A 121 -4.85 -5.35 -2.43
C SER A 121 -3.89 -6.52 -2.60
N LEU A 122 -4.28 -7.71 -2.11
CA LEU A 122 -3.43 -8.92 -2.13
C LEU A 122 -4.13 -10.15 -2.74
N THR A 123 -5.46 -10.15 -2.81
CA THR A 123 -6.23 -11.26 -3.37
C THR A 123 -6.59 -11.00 -4.84
N PRO A 124 -6.75 -12.03 -5.67
CA PRO A 124 -7.15 -11.84 -7.08
C PRO A 124 -8.43 -11.00 -7.24
N LYS A 125 -9.44 -11.25 -6.40
CA LYS A 125 -10.70 -10.48 -6.42
C LYS A 125 -10.48 -9.01 -6.04
N SER A 126 -9.68 -8.72 -5.01
CA SER A 126 -9.39 -7.34 -4.62
C SER A 126 -8.51 -6.61 -5.64
N ILE A 127 -7.57 -7.31 -6.30
CA ILE A 127 -6.72 -6.75 -7.36
C ILE A 127 -7.60 -6.36 -8.56
N LYS A 128 -8.42 -7.28 -9.05
CA LYS A 128 -9.39 -6.99 -10.11
C LYS A 128 -10.30 -5.82 -9.72
N GLN A 129 -10.84 -5.83 -8.50
CA GLN A 129 -11.66 -4.72 -8.01
C GLN A 129 -10.90 -3.38 -8.03
N SER A 130 -9.61 -3.38 -7.68
CA SER A 130 -8.79 -2.16 -7.63
C SER A 130 -8.63 -1.54 -9.02
N GLY A 131 -8.42 -2.36 -10.05
CA GLY A 131 -8.35 -1.87 -11.44
C GLY A 131 -9.63 -1.18 -11.90
N GLU A 132 -10.78 -1.60 -11.38
CA GLU A 132 -12.08 -1.00 -11.71
C GLU A 132 -12.27 0.38 -11.06
N ILE A 133 -11.95 0.54 -9.77
CA ILE A 133 -12.30 1.77 -9.00
C ILE A 133 -11.17 2.70 -8.61
N ALA A 134 -9.93 2.25 -8.68
CA ALA A 134 -8.78 3.03 -8.28
C ALA A 134 -7.92 3.41 -9.49
N ASP A 135 -6.95 4.26 -9.26
CA ASP A 135 -6.00 4.76 -10.25
C ASP A 135 -4.67 4.03 -10.15
N GLY A 136 -4.49 3.29 -9.06
CA GLY A 136 -3.35 2.41 -8.88
C GLY A 136 -3.52 1.48 -7.68
N ILE A 137 -2.44 0.74 -7.44
CA ILE A 137 -2.34 -0.22 -6.35
C ILE A 137 -1.07 0.04 -5.53
N PHE A 138 -1.16 -0.15 -4.22
CA PHE A 138 -0.02 -0.22 -3.31
C PHE A 138 0.22 -1.67 -2.87
N PRO A 139 0.95 -2.47 -3.67
CA PRO A 139 1.30 -3.82 -3.26
C PRO A 139 2.37 -3.75 -2.16
N ILE A 140 2.26 -4.65 -1.19
CA ILE A 140 3.20 -4.80 -0.07
C ILE A 140 3.67 -6.25 -0.03
N HIS A 141 4.97 -6.48 0.20
CA HIS A 141 5.57 -7.81 0.14
C HIS A 141 5.26 -8.54 -1.17
N TRP A 142 5.25 -7.80 -2.28
CA TRP A 142 4.94 -8.36 -3.59
C TRP A 142 6.24 -8.66 -4.35
N PRO A 143 6.41 -9.89 -4.85
CA PRO A 143 7.56 -10.27 -5.65
C PRO A 143 7.69 -9.43 -6.92
N LYS A 144 8.88 -8.85 -7.17
CA LYS A 144 9.11 -7.99 -8.35
C LYS A 144 8.89 -8.71 -9.67
N GLU A 145 9.19 -10.02 -9.71
CA GLU A 145 8.98 -10.89 -10.86
C GLU A 145 7.49 -11.03 -11.24
N GLN A 146 6.59 -10.69 -10.31
CA GLN A 146 5.15 -10.85 -10.46
C GLN A 146 4.41 -9.54 -10.72
N PHE A 147 5.10 -8.43 -11.00
CA PHE A 147 4.45 -7.16 -11.36
C PHE A 147 3.68 -7.25 -12.69
N SER A 148 4.15 -8.04 -13.65
CA SER A 148 3.45 -8.28 -14.93
C SER A 148 2.10 -8.98 -14.71
N SER A 149 2.09 -10.02 -13.87
CA SER A 149 0.88 -10.75 -13.47
C SER A 149 -0.08 -9.85 -12.68
N LEU A 150 0.47 -9.02 -11.77
CA LEU A 150 -0.31 -8.03 -11.04
C LEU A 150 -0.99 -7.02 -11.99
N ARG A 151 -0.24 -6.50 -12.98
CA ARG A 151 -0.77 -5.58 -13.99
C ARG A 151 -1.92 -6.21 -14.77
N LYS A 152 -1.76 -7.47 -15.19
CA LYS A 152 -2.84 -8.21 -15.87
C LYS A 152 -4.11 -8.28 -15.01
N GLY A 153 -3.98 -8.64 -13.72
CA GLY A 153 -5.11 -8.71 -12.81
C GLY A 153 -5.82 -7.37 -12.60
N LEU A 154 -5.07 -6.26 -12.58
CA LEU A 154 -5.66 -4.91 -12.55
C LEU A 154 -6.37 -4.59 -13.86
N GLN A 155 -5.75 -4.88 -15.00
CA GLN A 155 -6.33 -4.59 -16.32
C GLN A 155 -7.66 -5.30 -16.54
N GLU A 156 -7.80 -6.56 -16.09
CA GLU A 156 -9.06 -7.30 -16.12
C GLU A 156 -10.22 -6.58 -15.38
N GLY A 157 -9.89 -5.72 -14.41
CA GLY A 157 -10.85 -4.88 -13.71
C GLY A 157 -11.10 -3.56 -14.42
N ALA A 158 -10.04 -2.92 -14.93
CA ALA A 158 -10.13 -1.68 -15.69
C ALA A 158 -10.98 -1.83 -16.95
N ASP A 159 -10.80 -2.94 -17.69
CA ASP A 159 -11.52 -3.25 -18.93
C ASP A 159 -13.05 -3.32 -18.76
N LEU A 160 -13.55 -3.50 -17.53
CA LEU A 160 -14.99 -3.50 -17.23
C LEU A 160 -15.60 -2.09 -17.26
N VAL A 161 -14.77 -1.04 -17.17
CA VAL A 161 -15.21 0.36 -17.07
C VAL A 161 -14.63 1.20 -18.21
N ASP A 162 -13.34 1.08 -18.45
CA ASP A 162 -12.62 1.75 -19.54
C ASP A 162 -11.32 0.99 -19.84
N SER A 163 -11.24 0.39 -21.03
CA SER A 163 -10.06 -0.38 -21.48
C SER A 163 -8.82 0.48 -21.68
N ASN A 164 -8.96 1.81 -21.77
CA ASN A 164 -7.83 2.74 -21.90
C ASN A 164 -7.36 3.30 -20.55
N LYS A 165 -8.00 2.89 -19.45
CA LYS A 165 -7.68 3.39 -18.13
C LYS A 165 -6.24 3.05 -17.77
N SER A 166 -5.45 4.09 -17.52
CA SER A 166 -4.09 3.95 -17.02
C SER A 166 -4.10 3.59 -15.54
N LEU A 167 -3.24 2.64 -15.15
CA LEU A 167 -3.14 2.13 -13.79
C LEU A 167 -1.69 2.14 -13.34
N THR A 168 -1.46 2.68 -12.14
CA THR A 168 -0.13 2.76 -11.52
C THR A 168 0.09 1.61 -10.52
N ILE A 169 1.19 0.88 -10.68
CA ILE A 169 1.71 -0.09 -9.71
C ILE A 169 2.78 0.61 -8.89
N ALA A 170 2.48 0.87 -7.61
CA ALA A 170 3.34 1.63 -6.73
C ALA A 170 3.74 0.79 -5.49
N PRO A 171 4.68 -0.17 -5.60
CA PRO A 171 5.05 -1.04 -4.50
C PRO A 171 5.63 -0.28 -3.31
N GLN A 172 5.21 -0.68 -2.11
CA GLN A 172 5.92 -0.31 -0.89
C GLN A 172 7.20 -1.14 -0.81
N THR A 173 8.32 -0.47 -1.03
CA THR A 173 9.64 -1.09 -1.11
C THR A 173 10.48 -0.67 0.08
N ARG A 174 10.81 -1.64 0.95
CA ARG A 174 11.76 -1.41 2.04
C ARG A 174 13.17 -1.33 1.48
N LEU A 175 13.87 -0.25 1.82
CA LEU A 175 15.28 -0.04 1.45
C LEU A 175 16.18 -0.40 2.63
N VAL A 176 17.17 -1.25 2.38
CA VAL A 176 18.18 -1.69 3.35
C VAL A 176 19.55 -1.50 2.72
N VAL A 177 20.34 -0.60 3.29
CA VAL A 177 21.69 -0.31 2.79
C VAL A 177 22.71 -1.11 3.60
N LEU A 178 23.48 -1.93 2.91
CA LEU A 178 24.58 -2.72 3.45
C LEU A 178 25.86 -1.88 3.45
N ASN A 179 26.62 -1.96 4.55
CA ASN A 179 27.85 -1.19 4.75
C ASN A 179 28.98 -2.02 5.37
N GLY A 180 28.77 -3.33 5.58
CA GLY A 180 29.77 -4.25 6.14
C GLY A 180 29.82 -4.29 7.67
N ASP A 181 29.19 -3.36 8.38
CA ASP A 181 29.26 -3.29 9.84
C ASP A 181 28.21 -4.17 10.54
N ASP A 182 26.97 -4.19 10.01
CA ASP A 182 25.80 -4.85 10.63
C ASP A 182 24.94 -5.63 9.61
N ASP A 183 25.53 -6.02 8.48
CA ASP A 183 24.82 -6.61 7.35
C ASP A 183 24.06 -7.90 7.73
N GLU A 184 24.65 -8.79 8.54
CA GLU A 184 23.96 -10.00 9.02
C GLU A 184 22.69 -9.66 9.83
N SER A 185 22.75 -8.62 10.67
CA SER A 185 21.61 -8.14 11.44
C SER A 185 20.54 -7.54 10.54
N LYS A 186 20.93 -6.78 9.51
CA LYS A 186 20.01 -6.21 8.51
C LYS A 186 19.29 -7.29 7.70
N TRP A 187 19.99 -8.36 7.32
CA TRP A 187 19.38 -9.53 6.69
C TRP A 187 18.39 -10.22 7.63
N LEU A 188 18.79 -10.47 8.88
CA LEU A 188 17.92 -11.09 9.88
C LEU A 188 16.65 -10.26 10.13
N GLN A 189 16.76 -8.94 10.26
CA GLN A 189 15.60 -8.05 10.44
C GLN A 189 14.67 -8.07 9.23
N SER A 190 15.23 -8.16 8.02
CA SER A 190 14.45 -8.26 6.78
C SER A 190 13.65 -9.57 6.73
N LYS A 191 14.23 -10.69 7.19
CA LYS A 191 13.55 -11.98 7.35
C LYS A 191 12.49 -11.94 8.45
N GLN A 192 12.81 -11.37 9.61
CA GLN A 192 11.89 -11.22 10.74
C GLN A 192 10.62 -10.43 10.35
N LEU A 193 10.76 -9.40 9.51
CA LEU A 193 9.62 -8.64 9.00
C LEU A 193 8.69 -9.53 8.17
N VAL A 194 9.22 -10.25 7.18
CA VAL A 194 8.41 -11.14 6.34
C VAL A 194 7.81 -12.29 7.17
N HIS A 195 8.59 -12.85 8.10
CA HIS A 195 8.13 -13.86 9.07
C HIS A 195 6.93 -13.36 9.88
N TYR A 196 6.95 -12.12 10.35
CA TYR A 196 5.82 -11.52 11.07
C TYR A 196 4.55 -11.50 10.20
N TYR A 197 4.67 -11.08 8.94
CA TYR A 197 3.54 -11.01 8.02
C TYR A 197 2.99 -12.37 7.62
N ILE A 198 3.86 -13.36 7.42
CA ILE A 198 3.46 -14.76 7.24
C ILE A 198 2.74 -15.20 8.52
N ASN A 199 3.37 -15.21 9.67
CA ASN A 199 2.88 -16.00 10.80
C ASN A 199 1.85 -15.31 11.72
N ARG A 200 1.73 -13.98 11.68
CA ARG A 200 0.91 -13.24 12.66
C ARG A 200 -0.19 -12.37 12.07
N MET A 201 -0.14 -12.07 10.77
CA MET A 201 -1.04 -11.10 10.16
C MET A 201 -2.23 -11.73 9.43
N GLY A 202 -2.58 -12.97 9.75
CA GLY A 202 -3.66 -13.71 9.09
C GLY A 202 -3.20 -14.35 7.77
N THR A 203 -4.13 -14.90 6.99
CA THR A 203 -3.78 -15.81 5.89
C THR A 203 -3.38 -15.09 4.59
N PHE A 204 -3.83 -13.85 4.40
CA PHE A 204 -3.77 -13.17 3.11
C PHE A 204 -2.35 -12.90 2.60
N TYR A 205 -1.37 -12.69 3.50
CA TYR A 205 0.03 -12.52 3.11
C TYR A 205 0.66 -13.82 2.64
N TRP A 206 0.57 -14.90 3.43
CA TRP A 206 1.17 -16.18 3.03
C TRP A 206 0.48 -16.75 1.79
N GLU A 207 -0.83 -16.58 1.64
CA GLU A 207 -1.55 -17.06 0.47
C GLU A 207 -1.14 -16.27 -0.77
N ALA A 208 -0.86 -14.97 -0.62
CA ALA A 208 -0.31 -14.17 -1.70
C ALA A 208 1.10 -14.62 -2.07
N LEU A 209 1.96 -14.91 -1.10
CA LEU A 209 3.33 -15.38 -1.35
C LEU A 209 3.36 -16.76 -2.03
N ILE A 210 2.52 -17.71 -1.59
CA ILE A 210 2.34 -19.00 -2.27
C ILE A 210 1.94 -18.81 -3.73
N ARG A 211 0.92 -17.98 -4.02
CA ARG A 211 0.47 -17.70 -5.39
C ARG A 211 1.54 -17.04 -6.26
N ASN A 212 2.56 -16.43 -5.65
CA ASN A 212 3.60 -15.67 -6.31
C ASN A 212 4.97 -16.37 -6.27
N GLY A 213 5.01 -17.68 -6.00
CA GLY A 213 6.19 -18.53 -6.23
C GLY A 213 7.00 -18.89 -4.99
N PHE A 214 6.55 -18.54 -3.78
CA PHE A 214 7.27 -18.82 -2.53
C PHE A 214 6.54 -19.86 -1.66
N GLU A 215 6.01 -20.91 -2.28
CA GLU A 215 5.27 -21.94 -1.55
C GLU A 215 6.16 -22.71 -0.56
N GLU A 216 7.37 -23.10 -0.98
CA GLU A 216 8.29 -23.88 -0.17
C GLU A 216 8.74 -23.11 1.08
N GLU A 217 9.20 -21.86 0.94
CA GLU A 217 9.63 -21.02 2.06
C GLU A 217 8.47 -20.74 3.03
N VAL A 218 7.28 -20.46 2.50
CA VAL A 218 6.10 -20.22 3.31
C VAL A 218 5.73 -21.47 4.11
N GLN A 219 5.64 -22.64 3.47
CA GLN A 219 5.27 -23.89 4.16
C GLN A 219 6.30 -24.22 5.25
N ALA A 220 7.60 -24.18 4.93
CA ALA A 220 8.66 -24.44 5.90
C ALA A 220 8.62 -23.46 7.10
N SER A 221 8.38 -22.17 6.83
CA SER A 221 8.24 -21.16 7.89
C SER A 221 7.03 -21.43 8.78
N ARG A 222 5.88 -21.76 8.17
CA ARG A 222 4.62 -22.06 8.86
C ARG A 222 4.71 -23.31 9.73
N GLU A 223 5.28 -24.40 9.22
CA GLU A 223 5.47 -25.65 9.95
C GLU A 223 6.36 -25.46 11.18
N ALA A 224 7.47 -24.76 11.03
CA ALA A 224 8.36 -24.43 12.14
C ALA A 224 7.69 -23.51 13.18
N TRP A 225 6.89 -22.53 12.73
CA TRP A 225 6.11 -21.67 13.61
C TRP A 225 5.09 -22.46 14.45
N GLU A 226 4.39 -23.40 13.84
CA GLU A 226 3.43 -24.28 14.52
C GLU A 226 4.12 -25.22 15.52
N ALA A 227 5.35 -25.65 15.21
CA ALA A 227 6.24 -26.39 16.12
C ALA A 227 6.88 -25.52 17.22
N ARG A 228 6.60 -24.20 17.24
CA ARG A 228 7.18 -23.20 18.16
C ARG A 228 8.70 -23.03 18.04
N ASP A 229 9.26 -23.38 16.88
CA ASP A 229 10.66 -23.17 16.54
C ASP A 229 10.79 -21.87 15.73
N VAL A 230 10.92 -20.75 16.44
CA VAL A 230 10.93 -19.40 15.84
C VAL A 230 12.18 -19.20 14.98
N ASP A 231 13.33 -19.70 15.42
CA ASP A 231 14.59 -19.52 14.69
C ASP A 231 14.54 -20.30 13.36
N LYS A 232 14.07 -21.55 13.37
CA LYS A 232 13.86 -22.31 12.14
C LYS A 232 12.81 -21.64 11.23
N SER A 233 11.75 -21.08 11.81
CA SER A 233 10.70 -20.39 11.06
C SER A 233 11.20 -19.13 10.34
N ILE A 234 12.09 -18.36 10.98
CA ILE A 234 12.74 -17.19 10.36
C ILE A 234 13.76 -17.65 9.30
N ASN A 235 14.55 -18.68 9.59
CA ASN A 235 15.60 -19.18 8.69
C ASN A 235 15.06 -19.86 7.43
N ALA A 236 13.80 -20.32 7.45
CA ALA A 236 13.10 -20.82 6.26
C ALA A 236 12.88 -19.74 5.18
N ILE A 237 12.93 -18.46 5.57
CA ILE A 237 12.81 -17.34 4.62
C ILE A 237 14.18 -17.12 3.98
N THR A 238 14.26 -17.37 2.68
CA THR A 238 15.48 -17.29 1.88
C THR A 238 15.89 -15.83 1.61
N ASN A 239 17.15 -15.61 1.27
CA ASN A 239 17.60 -14.25 0.91
C ASN A 239 16.97 -13.83 -0.43
N GLU A 240 16.82 -14.78 -1.35
CA GLU A 240 16.17 -14.65 -2.65
C GLU A 240 14.72 -14.15 -2.49
N MET A 241 13.96 -14.73 -1.55
CA MET A 241 12.62 -14.26 -1.20
C MET A 241 12.64 -12.81 -0.69
N ILE A 242 13.62 -12.43 0.13
CA ILE A 242 13.77 -11.06 0.61
C ILE A 242 14.09 -10.10 -0.55
N GLU A 243 15.02 -10.44 -1.44
CA GLU A 243 15.43 -9.60 -2.58
C GLU A 243 14.34 -9.42 -3.63
N SER A 244 13.42 -10.37 -3.73
CA SER A 244 12.24 -10.24 -4.60
C SER A 244 11.28 -9.14 -4.11
N MET A 245 11.19 -8.92 -2.78
CA MET A 245 10.23 -8.00 -2.17
C MET A 245 10.83 -6.67 -1.66
N GLN A 246 12.10 -6.69 -1.26
CA GLN A 246 12.83 -5.57 -0.65
C GLN A 246 14.02 -5.19 -1.52
N VAL A 247 14.51 -3.96 -1.38
CA VAL A 247 15.80 -3.55 -1.96
C VAL A 247 16.83 -3.57 -0.85
N ILE A 248 17.69 -4.59 -0.87
CA ILE A 248 18.80 -4.77 0.06
C ILE A 248 20.10 -4.85 -0.72
N GLY A 249 21.10 -4.04 -0.38
CA GLY A 249 22.36 -3.99 -1.12
C GLY A 249 23.25 -2.82 -0.68
N THR A 250 24.45 -2.71 -1.23
CA THR A 250 25.32 -1.56 -0.96
C THR A 250 24.76 -0.28 -1.59
N ILE A 251 25.24 0.89 -1.17
CA ILE A 251 24.76 2.16 -1.71
C ILE A 251 24.97 2.28 -3.24
N GLU A 252 25.96 1.57 -3.78
CA GLU A 252 26.24 1.50 -5.22
C GLU A 252 25.22 0.63 -5.97
N GLU A 253 24.69 -0.42 -5.33
CA GLU A 253 23.79 -1.40 -5.96
C GLU A 253 22.31 -0.96 -5.93
N ILE A 254 21.90 -0.20 -4.91
CA ILE A 254 20.47 0.07 -4.67
C ILE A 254 19.78 0.76 -5.84
N ARG A 255 20.49 1.62 -6.59
CA ARG A 255 19.94 2.30 -7.76
C ARG A 255 19.59 1.29 -8.85
N ASP A 256 20.51 0.40 -9.19
CA ASP A 256 20.31 -0.61 -10.22
C ASP A 256 19.17 -1.56 -9.85
N LYS A 257 19.04 -1.91 -8.57
CA LYS A 257 17.90 -2.71 -8.07
C LYS A 257 16.56 -1.98 -8.20
N PHE A 258 16.50 -0.65 -8.05
CA PHE A 258 15.28 0.11 -8.31
C PHE A 258 14.97 0.24 -9.80
N ILE A 259 15.99 0.37 -10.66
CA ILE A 259 15.82 0.36 -12.12
C ILE A 259 15.25 -0.98 -12.56
N GLU A 260 15.84 -2.10 -12.13
CA GLU A 260 15.37 -3.46 -12.41
C GLU A 260 13.88 -3.63 -12.02
N ARG A 261 13.49 -3.20 -10.82
CA ARG A 261 12.10 -3.28 -10.38
C ARG A 261 11.15 -2.44 -11.25
N SER A 262 11.63 -1.31 -11.76
CA SER A 262 10.85 -0.43 -12.64
C SER A 262 10.69 -1.07 -14.03
N ASP A 263 11.75 -1.67 -14.56
CA ASP A 263 11.74 -2.43 -15.82
C ASP A 263 10.79 -3.64 -15.75
N LEU A 264 10.66 -4.26 -14.57
CA LEU A 264 9.71 -5.36 -14.32
C LEU A 264 8.25 -4.89 -14.18
N GLY A 265 8.01 -3.58 -14.06
CA GLY A 265 6.68 -2.99 -14.16
C GLY A 265 6.19 -2.20 -12.94
N ALA A 266 7.05 -1.84 -12.00
CA ALA A 266 6.74 -0.85 -10.96
C ALA A 266 6.81 0.58 -11.55
N ASP A 267 5.67 1.29 -11.57
CA ASP A 267 5.59 2.64 -12.14
C ASP A 267 6.11 3.71 -11.17
N LEU A 268 5.93 3.49 -9.86
CA LEU A 268 6.41 4.37 -8.79
C LEU A 268 7.00 3.53 -7.65
N GLN A 269 8.18 3.88 -7.16
CA GLN A 269 8.78 3.19 -6.01
C GLN A 269 8.43 3.95 -4.72
N LEU A 270 7.58 3.38 -3.86
CA LEU A 270 7.33 3.93 -2.53
C LEU A 270 8.40 3.44 -1.57
N ILE A 271 9.47 4.21 -1.46
CA ILE A 271 10.66 3.85 -0.70
C ILE A 271 10.45 4.09 0.79
N GLN A 272 10.46 3.03 1.59
CA GLN A 272 10.63 3.15 3.03
C GLN A 272 12.13 3.34 3.31
N MET A 273 12.52 4.58 3.58
CA MET A 273 13.90 4.95 3.87
C MET A 273 14.42 4.22 5.13
N PRO A 274 15.69 3.78 5.14
CA PRO A 274 16.30 3.24 6.34
C PRO A 274 16.36 4.31 7.44
N ALA A 275 16.35 3.89 8.70
CA ALA A 275 16.58 4.80 9.81
C ALA A 275 18.01 5.35 9.77
N GLY A 276 18.18 6.62 10.12
CA GLY A 276 19.48 7.28 10.16
C GLY A 276 19.30 8.77 10.42
N ASP A 277 20.42 9.48 10.50
CA ASP A 277 20.41 10.93 10.57
C ASP A 277 20.12 11.57 9.20
N LEU A 278 20.02 12.91 9.19
CA LEU A 278 19.73 13.67 7.98
C LEU A 278 20.84 13.54 6.93
N GLU A 279 22.11 13.52 7.35
CA GLU A 279 23.25 13.43 6.43
C GLU A 279 23.26 12.08 5.70
N TYR A 280 23.02 11.00 6.43
CA TYR A 280 22.89 9.65 5.88
C TYR A 280 21.71 9.55 4.92
N THR A 281 20.55 10.11 5.30
CA THR A 281 19.35 10.13 4.45
C THR A 281 19.61 10.92 3.17
N GLU A 282 20.24 12.09 3.27
CA GLU A 282 20.59 12.93 2.12
C GLU A 282 21.56 12.22 1.17
N LYS A 283 22.56 11.49 1.70
CA LYS A 283 23.49 10.69 0.90
C LYS A 283 22.75 9.65 0.07
N ILE A 284 21.83 8.90 0.67
CA ILE A 284 21.03 7.89 -0.04
C ILE A 284 20.16 8.55 -1.10
N LEU A 285 19.46 9.63 -0.77
CA LEU A 285 18.61 10.34 -1.74
C LEU A 285 19.41 10.86 -2.94
N LYS A 286 20.61 11.41 -2.72
CA LYS A 286 21.51 11.82 -3.81
C LYS A 286 21.90 10.65 -4.71
N THR A 287 22.18 9.48 -4.14
CA THR A 287 22.50 8.29 -4.94
C THR A 287 21.30 7.79 -5.76
N LEU A 288 20.09 7.92 -5.25
CA LEU A 288 18.87 7.51 -5.96
C LEU A 288 18.46 8.49 -7.07
N LEU A 289 18.81 9.77 -6.93
CA LEU A 289 18.40 10.84 -7.85
C LEU A 289 19.41 11.16 -8.97
N ASN A 290 20.69 10.85 -8.77
CA ASN A 290 21.76 10.97 -9.78
C ASN A 290 21.87 9.67 -10.55
#